data_AF-A0A963HFP9-F1
#
_entry.id   AF-A0A963HFP9-F1
#
_cell.length_a   1.000
_cell.length_b   1.000
_cell.length_c   1.000
_cell.angle_alpha   90.00
_cell.angle_beta   90.00
_cell.angle_gamma   90.00
#
_symmetry.space_group_name_H-M   'P 1'
#
loop_
_entity.id
_entity.type
_entity.pdbx_description
1 polymer ?
#
loop_
_entity_poly.entity_id
_entity_poly.type
_entity_poly.pdbx_seq_one_letter_code
_entity_poly.pdbx_strand_id
1 'polypeptide(L)'
;MIGALARCSLRRQMLLVLGLPSVILVLCIAALFAYQSSRALDQALLERGRAMVRFLAPAAEYVLVSGNREALAALMARVQAQPDVIGVGFYDPAGEVLVMRGEGVSPRLAAPVREDGDEIRVALADAAIGFEAPVVVVPAAVDDYATRPAAKTVEVIGGVRVVLGTARLDAEKRAVFLTVSALVLGVLSAAMVVAVRLAGSVGEPVAALVDAVGRMADGDLAVRVPARARNGELKALEAGFNAMAEAIAENQRTLQARVDEATVQLAWQARHDPLTGLANRRAFEERIEQAVRAHRRSGDQITLFYIDLDHFKAVN
;
A
#
# COMPACT_ATOMS: atom_id res chain seq x y z
N MET A 1 -15.32 -1.47 12.30
CA MET A 1 -13.85 -1.54 12.02
C MET A 1 -12.99 -0.86 13.09
N ILE A 2 -13.42 0.26 13.69
CA ILE A 2 -12.62 1.04 14.65
C ILE A 2 -12.32 0.28 15.97
N GLY A 3 -13.28 -0.50 16.49
CA GLY A 3 -13.09 -1.28 17.73
C GLY A 3 -12.20 -2.54 17.63
N ALA A 4 -11.89 -3.01 16.42
CA ALA A 4 -10.98 -4.15 16.22
C ALA A 4 -9.51 -3.72 16.21
N LEU A 5 -9.23 -2.47 15.82
CA LEU A 5 -7.88 -1.89 15.77
C LEU A 5 -7.31 -1.61 17.16
N ALA A 6 -8.16 -1.34 18.16
CA ALA A 6 -7.74 -1.05 19.53
C ALA A 6 -7.10 -2.23 20.29
N ARG A 7 -7.25 -3.46 19.78
CA ARG A 7 -6.62 -4.68 20.34
C ARG A 7 -5.32 -5.08 19.65
N CYS A 8 -4.89 -4.32 18.63
CA CYS A 8 -3.65 -4.58 17.91
C CYS A 8 -2.53 -3.69 18.46
N SER A 9 -1.29 -4.22 18.53
CA SER A 9 -0.09 -3.40 18.79
C SER A 9 -0.05 -2.21 17.83
N LEU A 10 0.39 -1.03 18.28
CA LEU A 10 0.56 0.21 17.48
C LEU A 10 1.17 -0.06 16.09
N ARG A 11 2.13 -0.98 16.00
CA ARG A 11 2.75 -1.47 14.77
C ARG A 11 1.75 -2.04 13.74
N ARG A 12 0.86 -2.95 14.16
CA ARG A 12 -0.19 -3.53 13.28
C ARG A 12 -1.23 -2.49 12.88
N GLN A 13 -1.56 -1.57 13.79
CA GLN A 13 -2.52 -0.51 13.52
C GLN A 13 -1.96 0.47 12.46
N MET A 14 -0.68 0.87 12.55
CA MET A 14 -0.03 1.69 11.53
C MET A 14 0.04 0.97 10.17
N LEU A 15 0.38 -0.31 10.14
CA LEU A 15 0.44 -1.09 8.89
C LEU A 15 -0.92 -1.19 8.20
N LEU A 16 -2.00 -1.40 8.96
CA LEU A 16 -3.34 -1.53 8.42
C LEU A 16 -3.93 -0.18 7.99
N VAL A 17 -3.77 0.86 8.80
CA VAL A 17 -4.38 2.18 8.52
C VAL A 17 -3.65 2.90 7.38
N LEU A 18 -2.32 2.78 7.31
CA LEU A 18 -1.53 3.45 6.28
C LEU A 18 -1.35 2.57 5.02
N GLY A 19 -1.15 1.27 5.20
CA GLY A 19 -0.80 0.37 4.09
C GLY A 19 -2.01 -0.05 3.25
N LEU A 20 -3.10 -0.48 3.89
CA LEU A 20 -4.26 -1.06 3.22
C LEU A 20 -4.90 -0.13 2.16
N PRO A 21 -5.17 1.17 2.42
CA PRO A 21 -5.71 2.05 1.39
C PRO A 21 -4.73 2.27 0.23
N SER A 22 -3.42 2.34 0.49
CA SER A 22 -2.41 2.45 -0.57
C SER A 22 -2.35 1.20 -1.45
N VAL A 23 -2.46 0.00 -0.86
CA VAL A 23 -2.53 -1.25 -1.62
C VAL A 23 -3.76 -1.28 -2.52
N ILE A 24 -4.93 -0.92 -1.97
CA ILE A 24 -6.18 -0.86 -2.75
C ILE A 24 -6.04 0.13 -3.90
N LEU A 25 -5.52 1.33 -3.63
CA LEU A 25 -5.34 2.37 -4.65
C LEU A 25 -4.43 1.89 -5.79
N VAL A 26 -3.28 1.28 -5.47
CA VAL A 26 -2.33 0.76 -6.46
C VAL A 26 -2.98 -0.35 -7.30
N LEU A 27 -3.71 -1.27 -6.67
CA LEU A 27 -4.40 -2.34 -7.37
C LEU A 27 -5.53 -1.80 -8.26
N CYS A 28 -6.31 -0.83 -7.79
CA CYS A 28 -7.36 -0.18 -8.57
C CYS A 28 -6.78 0.53 -9.80
N ILE A 29 -5.73 1.34 -9.63
CA ILE A 29 -5.08 2.04 -10.74
C ILE A 29 -4.50 1.03 -11.75
N ALA A 30 -3.82 -0.01 -11.28
CA ALA A 30 -3.26 -1.04 -12.15
C ALA A 30 -4.34 -1.80 -12.93
N ALA A 31 -5.45 -2.16 -12.28
CA ALA A 31 -6.58 -2.82 -12.93
C ALA A 31 -7.24 -1.92 -13.98
N LEU A 32 -7.45 -0.64 -13.67
CA LEU A 32 -7.99 0.34 -14.63
C LEU A 32 -7.07 0.51 -15.83
N PHE A 33 -5.76 0.66 -15.61
CA PHE A 33 -4.78 0.80 -16.69
C PHE A 33 -4.72 -0.44 -17.58
N ALA A 34 -4.65 -1.64 -17.00
CA ALA A 34 -4.65 -2.90 -17.75
C ALA A 34 -5.94 -3.06 -18.58
N TYR A 35 -7.10 -2.70 -18.00
CA TYR A 35 -8.37 -2.72 -18.70
C TYR A 35 -8.42 -1.72 -19.87
N GLN A 36 -8.00 -0.47 -19.64
CA GLN A 36 -7.95 0.56 -20.67
C GLN A 36 -6.98 0.18 -21.80
N SER A 37 -5.80 -0.34 -21.47
CA SER A 37 -4.81 -0.76 -22.46
C SER A 37 -5.30 -1.94 -23.30
N SER A 38 -5.94 -2.94 -22.68
CA SER A 38 -6.56 -4.04 -23.43
C SER A 38 -7.65 -3.54 -24.38
N ARG A 39 -8.55 -2.67 -23.90
CA ARG A 39 -9.61 -2.05 -24.71
C ARG A 39 -9.04 -1.24 -25.87
N ALA A 40 -7.98 -0.46 -25.63
CA ALA A 40 -7.33 0.33 -26.67
C ALA A 40 -6.69 -0.55 -27.76
N LEU A 41 -6.04 -1.66 -27.37
CA LEU A 41 -5.49 -2.63 -28.30
C LEU A 41 -6.59 -3.31 -29.15
N ASP A 42 -7.71 -3.69 -28.53
CA ASP A 42 -8.86 -4.27 -29.21
C ASP A 42 -9.45 -3.30 -30.26
N GLN A 43 -9.63 -2.03 -29.88
CA GLN A 43 -10.12 -0.99 -30.77
C GLN A 43 -9.16 -0.72 -31.94
N ALA A 44 -7.86 -0.67 -31.67
CA ALA A 44 -6.85 -0.46 -32.70
C ALA A 44 -6.86 -1.56 -33.76
N LEU A 45 -7.05 -2.83 -33.36
CA LEU A 45 -7.17 -3.95 -34.30
C LEU A 45 -8.45 -3.85 -35.15
N LEU A 46 -9.58 -3.50 -34.53
CA LEU A 46 -10.86 -3.32 -35.23
C LEU A 46 -10.82 -2.17 -36.23
N GLU A 47 -10.27 -1.02 -35.84
CA GLU A 47 -10.12 0.15 -36.72
C GLU A 47 -9.18 -0.14 -37.89
N ARG A 48 -8.08 -0.87 -37.66
CA ARG A 48 -7.16 -1.31 -38.71
C ARG A 48 -7.86 -2.22 -39.71
N GLY A 49 -8.61 -3.21 -39.26
CA GLY A 49 -9.36 -4.12 -40.13
C GLY A 49 -10.42 -3.41 -40.98
N ARG A 50 -11.19 -2.49 -40.36
CA ARG A 50 -12.16 -1.65 -41.07
C ARG A 50 -11.48 -0.75 -42.11
N ALA A 51 -10.39 -0.09 -41.75
CA ALA A 51 -9.63 0.76 -42.66
C ALA A 51 -9.08 -0.02 -43.85
N MET A 52 -8.60 -1.25 -43.64
CA MET A 52 -8.13 -2.14 -44.71
C MET A 52 -9.23 -2.44 -45.71
N VAL A 53 -10.39 -2.92 -45.29
CA VAL A 53 -11.48 -3.24 -46.24
C VAL A 53 -12.07 -1.97 -46.89
N ARG A 54 -12.14 -0.85 -46.17
CA ARG A 54 -12.57 0.45 -46.71
C ARG A 54 -11.63 1.00 -47.79
N PHE A 55 -10.33 0.69 -47.70
CA PHE A 55 -9.35 1.03 -48.73
C PHE A 55 -9.34 0.01 -49.88
N LEU A 56 -9.49 -1.28 -49.57
CA LEU A 56 -9.44 -2.34 -50.58
C LEU A 56 -10.67 -2.36 -51.48
N ALA A 57 -11.87 -2.08 -50.94
CA ALA A 57 -13.09 -2.17 -51.71
C ALA A 57 -13.06 -1.24 -52.96
N PRO A 58 -12.74 0.06 -52.86
CA PRO A 58 -12.61 0.92 -54.04
C PRO A 58 -11.43 0.53 -54.94
N ALA A 59 -10.29 0.11 -54.36
CA ALA A 59 -9.11 -0.28 -55.14
C ALA A 59 -9.35 -1.56 -55.97
N ALA A 60 -10.24 -2.43 -55.52
CA ALA A 60 -10.62 -3.66 -56.20
C ALA A 60 -11.67 -3.46 -57.29
N GLU A 61 -12.36 -2.31 -57.32
CA GLU A 61 -13.42 -2.02 -58.30
C GLU A 61 -12.94 -2.23 -59.74
N TYR A 62 -11.90 -1.50 -60.14
CA TYR A 62 -11.34 -1.61 -61.50
C TYR A 62 -10.78 -3.01 -61.80
N VAL A 63 -10.18 -3.66 -60.80
CA VAL A 63 -9.53 -4.97 -60.95
C VAL A 63 -10.56 -6.08 -61.12
N LEU A 64 -11.70 -5.99 -60.43
CA LEU A 64 -12.83 -6.91 -60.56
C LEU A 64 -13.54 -6.72 -61.90
N VAL A 65 -13.79 -5.48 -62.32
CA VAL A 65 -14.43 -5.17 -63.63
C VAL A 65 -13.57 -5.64 -64.80
N SER A 66 -12.24 -5.46 -64.72
CA SER A 66 -11.31 -5.89 -65.76
C SER A 66 -11.01 -7.39 -65.77
N GLY A 67 -11.43 -8.13 -64.74
CA GLY A 67 -11.13 -9.57 -64.59
C GLY A 67 -9.63 -9.89 -64.40
N ASN A 68 -8.80 -8.89 -64.08
CA ASN A 68 -7.36 -9.05 -64.00
C ASN A 68 -6.92 -9.72 -62.67
N ARG A 69 -6.81 -11.05 -62.70
CA ARG A 69 -6.41 -11.86 -61.53
C ARG A 69 -4.98 -11.54 -61.03
N GLU A 70 -4.06 -11.14 -61.90
CA GLU A 70 -2.69 -10.78 -61.50
C GLU A 70 -2.66 -9.49 -60.68
N ALA A 71 -3.41 -8.48 -61.11
CA ALA A 71 -3.55 -7.23 -60.36
C ALA A 71 -4.22 -7.49 -58.99
N LEU A 72 -5.19 -8.41 -58.92
CA LEU A 72 -5.84 -8.80 -57.67
C LEU A 72 -4.85 -9.49 -56.73
N ALA A 73 -4.05 -10.44 -57.24
CA ALA A 73 -3.00 -11.09 -56.48
C ALA A 73 -1.94 -10.10 -55.97
N ALA A 74 -1.59 -9.07 -56.76
CA ALA A 74 -0.67 -8.03 -56.35
C ALA A 74 -1.24 -7.14 -55.22
N LEU A 75 -2.53 -6.81 -55.28
CA LEU A 75 -3.22 -6.10 -54.18
C LEU A 75 -3.25 -6.94 -52.91
N MET A 76 -3.57 -8.24 -53.00
CA MET A 76 -3.57 -9.15 -51.85
C MET A 76 -2.19 -9.29 -51.22
N ALA A 77 -1.13 -9.38 -52.02
CA ALA A 77 0.24 -9.51 -51.53
C ALA A 77 0.66 -8.30 -50.66
N ARG A 78 0.21 -7.08 -51.01
CA ARG A 78 0.49 -5.87 -50.21
C ARG A 78 -0.22 -5.88 -48.87
N VAL A 79 -1.45 -6.40 -48.82
CA VAL A 79 -2.22 -6.49 -47.58
C VAL A 79 -1.72 -7.62 -46.70
N GLN A 80 -1.36 -8.76 -47.27
CA GLN A 80 -0.75 -9.88 -46.55
C GLN A 80 0.64 -9.57 -45.99
N ALA A 81 1.36 -8.58 -46.53
CA ALA A 81 2.61 -8.12 -45.95
C ALA A 81 2.41 -7.43 -44.59
N GLN A 82 1.17 -7.08 -44.22
CA GLN A 82 0.86 -6.51 -42.91
C GLN A 82 0.87 -7.61 -41.85
N PRO A 83 1.46 -7.36 -40.67
CA PRO A 83 1.78 -8.40 -39.68
C PRO A 83 0.56 -9.05 -39.02
N ASP A 84 -0.61 -8.41 -39.05
CA ASP A 84 -1.81 -8.92 -38.40
C ASP A 84 -2.73 -9.66 -39.39
N VAL A 85 -2.44 -9.59 -40.69
CA VAL A 85 -3.28 -10.19 -41.75
C VAL A 85 -2.89 -11.65 -41.94
N ILE A 86 -3.79 -12.55 -41.60
CA ILE A 86 -3.61 -13.99 -41.83
C ILE A 86 -4.27 -14.46 -43.13
N GLY A 87 -5.23 -13.69 -43.67
CA GLY A 87 -5.94 -14.06 -44.89
C GLY A 87 -6.63 -12.89 -45.59
N VAL A 88 -6.74 -12.97 -46.91
CA VAL A 88 -7.49 -12.03 -47.76
C VAL A 88 -8.23 -12.83 -48.84
N GLY A 89 -9.44 -12.42 -49.18
CA GLY A 89 -10.23 -13.03 -50.25
C GLY A 89 -11.11 -12.02 -50.98
N PHE A 90 -11.29 -12.26 -52.27
CA PHE A 90 -12.22 -11.53 -53.13
C PHE A 90 -13.29 -12.48 -53.63
N TYR A 91 -14.52 -11.99 -53.69
CA TYR A 91 -15.72 -12.75 -53.98
C TYR A 91 -16.51 -12.09 -55.09
N ASP A 92 -17.20 -12.91 -55.86
CA ASP A 92 -18.17 -12.45 -56.86
C ASP A 92 -19.48 -11.96 -56.19
N PRO A 93 -20.44 -11.40 -56.94
CA PRO A 93 -21.72 -10.97 -56.40
C PRO A 93 -22.56 -12.10 -55.78
N ALA A 94 -22.31 -13.36 -56.18
CA ALA A 94 -22.96 -14.54 -55.64
C ALA A 94 -22.33 -15.03 -54.32
N GLY A 95 -21.21 -14.42 -53.90
CA GLY A 95 -20.45 -14.78 -52.70
C GLY A 95 -19.49 -15.95 -52.90
N GLU A 96 -19.21 -16.34 -54.14
CA GLU A 96 -18.23 -17.36 -54.51
C GLU A 96 -16.83 -16.76 -54.63
N VAL A 97 -15.80 -17.52 -54.29
CA VAL A 97 -14.42 -17.03 -54.26
C VAL A 97 -13.85 -16.86 -55.65
N LEU A 98 -13.37 -15.65 -55.95
CA LEU A 98 -12.59 -15.35 -57.15
C LEU A 98 -11.10 -15.64 -56.93
N VAL A 99 -10.54 -15.08 -55.86
CA VAL A 99 -9.14 -15.29 -55.45
C VAL A 99 -9.08 -15.21 -53.92
N MET A 100 -8.37 -16.16 -53.30
CA MET A 100 -8.15 -16.23 -51.86
C MET A 100 -6.69 -16.53 -51.59
N ARG A 101 -6.15 -15.95 -50.51
CA ARG A 101 -4.81 -16.27 -50.03
C ARG A 101 -4.77 -16.16 -48.51
N GLY A 102 -4.11 -17.12 -47.87
CA GLY A 102 -3.95 -17.18 -46.41
C GLY A 102 -5.04 -17.99 -45.70
N GLU A 103 -4.98 -18.00 -44.37
CA GLU A 103 -5.81 -18.82 -43.50
C GLU A 103 -7.05 -18.07 -42.99
N GLY A 104 -8.08 -18.81 -42.56
CA GLY A 104 -9.28 -18.24 -41.94
C GLY A 104 -10.27 -17.57 -42.90
N VAL A 105 -10.00 -17.62 -44.21
CA VAL A 105 -10.91 -17.13 -45.26
C VAL A 105 -11.83 -18.28 -45.70
N SER A 106 -13.15 -18.10 -45.54
CA SER A 106 -14.13 -19.13 -45.93
C SER A 106 -14.35 -19.17 -47.44
N PRO A 107 -14.56 -20.37 -48.04
CA PRO A 107 -14.77 -20.52 -49.49
C PRO A 107 -16.08 -19.92 -50.00
N ARG A 108 -16.97 -19.49 -49.09
CA ARG A 108 -18.21 -18.79 -49.42
C ARG A 108 -18.43 -17.66 -48.43
N LEU A 109 -18.83 -16.49 -48.93
CA LEU A 109 -19.24 -15.38 -48.07
C LEU A 109 -20.63 -15.70 -47.49
N ALA A 110 -20.83 -15.53 -46.18
CA ALA A 110 -22.16 -15.67 -45.59
C ALA A 110 -23.11 -14.63 -46.23
N ALA A 111 -24.35 -15.01 -46.56
CA ALA A 111 -25.31 -14.16 -47.28
C ALA A 111 -25.42 -12.72 -46.70
N PRO A 112 -25.65 -11.70 -47.55
CA PRO A 112 -25.68 -10.31 -47.13
C PRO A 112 -26.84 -10.08 -46.14
N VAL A 113 -26.51 -9.70 -44.90
CA VAL A 113 -27.48 -9.15 -43.95
C VAL A 113 -27.38 -7.64 -44.08
N ARG A 114 -28.46 -7.05 -44.61
CA ARG A 114 -28.60 -5.62 -44.86
C ARG A 114 -28.90 -4.94 -43.52
N GLU A 115 -27.87 -4.62 -42.74
CA GLU A 115 -27.98 -3.71 -41.60
C GLU A 115 -27.31 -2.37 -41.91
N ASP A 116 -28.01 -1.33 -41.49
CA ASP A 116 -27.95 0.07 -41.91
C ASP A 116 -26.61 0.76 -41.56
N GLY A 117 -26.05 1.51 -42.52
CA GLY A 117 -24.95 2.47 -42.31
C GLY A 117 -23.57 1.89 -41.99
N ASP A 118 -22.67 1.88 -42.99
CA ASP A 118 -21.28 1.38 -42.99
C ASP A 118 -21.21 -0.17 -43.09
N GLU A 119 -21.28 -0.67 -44.34
CA GLU A 119 -21.38 -2.11 -44.72
C GLU A 119 -20.10 -2.93 -44.44
N ILE A 120 -19.42 -2.70 -43.32
CA ILE A 120 -18.25 -3.48 -42.89
C ILE A 120 -18.66 -4.53 -41.87
N ARG A 121 -18.69 -5.81 -42.27
CA ARG A 121 -19.02 -6.93 -41.35
C ARG A 121 -17.79 -7.33 -40.55
N VAL A 122 -17.98 -7.61 -39.27
CA VAL A 122 -16.94 -8.14 -38.39
C VAL A 122 -17.37 -9.53 -37.88
N ALA A 123 -16.70 -10.58 -38.33
CA ALA A 123 -16.95 -11.96 -37.91
C ALA A 123 -15.84 -12.42 -36.96
N LEU A 124 -16.20 -12.79 -35.73
CA LEU A 124 -15.23 -13.37 -34.79
C LEU A 124 -15.18 -14.89 -34.96
N ALA A 125 -13.97 -15.41 -35.17
CA ALA A 125 -13.59 -16.80 -34.97
C ALA A 125 -12.62 -16.88 -33.78
N ASP A 126 -12.47 -18.03 -33.15
CA ASP A 126 -11.76 -18.18 -31.85
C ASP A 126 -10.35 -17.55 -31.79
N ALA A 127 -9.64 -17.44 -32.92
CA ALA A 127 -8.31 -16.82 -33.00
C ALA A 127 -8.16 -15.80 -34.14
N ALA A 128 -9.28 -15.35 -34.73
CA ALA A 128 -9.25 -14.47 -35.90
C ALA A 128 -10.50 -13.59 -36.00
N ILE A 129 -10.33 -12.40 -36.56
CA ILE A 129 -11.41 -11.45 -36.81
C ILE A 129 -11.47 -11.18 -38.32
N GLY A 130 -12.56 -11.59 -38.95
CA GLY A 130 -12.84 -11.33 -40.36
C GLY A 130 -13.55 -9.99 -40.54
N PHE A 131 -13.08 -9.19 -41.49
CA PHE A 131 -13.67 -7.93 -41.93
C PHE A 131 -14.14 -8.11 -43.37
N GLU A 132 -15.38 -7.76 -43.68
CA GLU A 132 -15.92 -7.87 -45.04
C GLU A 132 -16.47 -6.51 -45.50
N ALA A 133 -16.24 -6.12 -46.74
CA ALA A 133 -16.87 -4.95 -47.35
C ALA A 133 -17.31 -5.25 -48.80
N PRO A 134 -18.45 -4.72 -49.26
CA PRO A 134 -18.86 -4.87 -50.65
C PRO A 134 -18.00 -4.00 -51.56
N VAL A 135 -17.73 -4.51 -52.76
CA VAL A 135 -17.15 -3.72 -53.85
C VAL A 135 -18.28 -3.24 -54.73
N VAL A 136 -18.40 -1.92 -54.83
CA VAL A 136 -19.48 -1.26 -55.57
C VAL A 136 -18.91 -0.41 -56.69
N VAL A 137 -19.63 -0.33 -57.81
CA VAL A 137 -19.29 0.62 -58.86
C VAL A 137 -19.95 1.95 -58.55
N VAL A 138 -19.15 3.01 -58.41
CA VAL A 138 -19.67 4.37 -58.26
C VAL A 138 -19.66 5.02 -59.64
N PRO A 139 -20.83 5.20 -60.30
CA PRO A 139 -20.85 5.78 -61.64
C PRO A 139 -20.24 7.18 -61.62
N ALA A 140 -19.19 7.35 -62.45
CA ALA A 140 -18.54 8.63 -62.67
C ALA A 140 -19.61 9.68 -63.05
N ALA A 141 -19.60 10.83 -62.38
CA ALA A 141 -20.46 11.93 -62.74
C ALA A 141 -19.94 12.53 -64.07
N VAL A 142 -20.43 12.00 -65.19
CA VAL A 142 -20.02 12.48 -66.53
C VAL A 142 -21.05 13.46 -67.11
N ASP A 143 -22.14 13.78 -66.41
CA ASP A 143 -23.14 14.75 -66.87
C ASP A 143 -23.44 15.83 -65.83
N ASP A 144 -22.74 16.96 -65.92
CA ASP A 144 -23.04 18.21 -65.18
C ASP A 144 -24.27 18.95 -65.78
N TYR A 145 -24.85 18.43 -66.85
CA TYR A 145 -25.97 19.05 -67.60
C TYR A 145 -27.32 18.30 -67.50
N ALA A 146 -27.40 17.21 -66.73
CA ALA A 146 -28.66 16.46 -66.57
C ALA A 146 -29.60 17.14 -65.56
N THR A 147 -30.74 17.65 -66.04
CA THR A 147 -31.79 18.33 -65.23
C THR A 147 -32.68 17.40 -64.40
N ARG A 148 -32.36 16.10 -64.34
CA ARG A 148 -32.98 15.13 -63.43
C ARG A 148 -31.90 14.36 -62.67
N PRO A 149 -31.92 14.34 -61.33
CA PRO A 149 -31.09 13.42 -60.57
C PRO A 149 -31.60 12.01 -60.84
N ALA A 150 -30.97 11.28 -61.76
CA ALA A 150 -31.16 9.85 -61.86
C ALA A 150 -30.71 9.24 -60.52
N ALA A 151 -31.58 8.45 -59.89
CA ALA A 151 -31.21 7.71 -58.69
C ALA A 151 -30.01 6.82 -59.05
N LYS A 152 -28.81 7.20 -58.60
CA LYS A 152 -27.58 6.43 -58.82
C LYS A 152 -27.73 5.12 -58.06
N THR A 153 -28.07 4.05 -58.77
CA THR A 153 -28.09 2.71 -58.20
C THR A 153 -26.66 2.25 -58.01
N VAL A 154 -26.24 2.15 -56.76
CA VAL A 154 -24.96 1.54 -56.38
C VAL A 154 -25.07 0.05 -56.70
N GLU A 155 -24.30 -0.43 -57.68
CA GLU A 155 -24.28 -1.84 -58.07
C GLU A 155 -23.12 -2.56 -57.38
N VAL A 156 -23.44 -3.64 -56.66
CA VAL A 156 -22.45 -4.49 -55.97
C VAL A 156 -21.89 -5.49 -56.98
N ILE A 157 -20.61 -5.34 -57.32
CA ILE A 157 -19.90 -6.20 -58.28
C ILE A 157 -19.08 -7.32 -57.61
N GLY A 158 -18.99 -7.32 -56.28
CA GLY A 158 -18.32 -8.36 -55.53
C GLY A 158 -18.12 -7.97 -54.07
N GLY A 159 -17.27 -8.71 -53.36
CA GLY A 159 -16.92 -8.44 -51.98
C GLY A 159 -15.44 -8.68 -51.69
N VAL A 160 -14.90 -7.98 -50.69
CA VAL A 160 -13.57 -8.22 -50.15
C VAL A 160 -13.68 -8.66 -48.70
N ARG A 161 -12.88 -9.67 -48.32
CA ARG A 161 -12.71 -10.13 -46.94
C ARG A 161 -11.24 -10.05 -46.54
N VAL A 162 -10.97 -9.48 -45.39
CA VAL A 162 -9.66 -9.45 -44.74
C VAL A 162 -9.79 -10.13 -43.39
N VAL A 163 -8.90 -11.06 -43.07
CA VAL A 163 -8.92 -11.80 -41.82
C VAL A 163 -7.67 -11.44 -41.02
N LEU A 164 -7.87 -10.90 -39.84
CA LEU A 164 -6.80 -10.53 -38.90
C LEU A 164 -6.66 -11.60 -37.82
N GLY A 165 -5.43 -12.00 -37.49
CA GLY A 165 -5.13 -12.94 -36.41
C GLY A 165 -5.03 -12.25 -35.04
N THR A 166 -5.47 -12.92 -33.97
CA THR A 166 -5.40 -12.35 -32.61
C THR A 166 -4.12 -12.71 -31.84
N ALA A 167 -3.29 -13.63 -32.35
CA ALA A 167 -2.11 -14.13 -31.64
C ALA A 167 -1.13 -13.01 -31.20
N ARG A 168 -0.92 -12.01 -32.07
CA ARG A 168 -0.07 -10.85 -31.74
C ARG A 168 -0.73 -9.95 -30.70
N LEU A 169 -2.04 -9.67 -30.87
CA LEU A 169 -2.83 -8.91 -29.90
C LEU A 169 -2.76 -9.56 -28.52
N ASP A 170 -2.89 -10.88 -28.45
CA ASP A 170 -2.81 -11.65 -27.21
C ASP A 170 -1.41 -11.60 -26.59
N ALA A 171 -0.36 -11.65 -27.41
CA ALA A 171 1.02 -11.47 -26.95
C ALA A 171 1.26 -10.07 -26.38
N GLU A 172 0.77 -9.01 -27.04
CA GLU A 172 0.87 -7.63 -26.58
C GLU A 172 0.08 -7.43 -25.27
N LYS A 173 -1.13 -7.96 -25.17
CA LYS A 173 -1.92 -7.95 -23.92
C LYS A 173 -1.21 -8.67 -22.77
N ARG A 174 -0.60 -9.83 -23.04
CA ARG A 174 0.20 -10.57 -22.03
C ARG A 174 1.41 -9.75 -21.57
N ALA A 175 2.11 -9.11 -22.50
CA ALA A 175 3.26 -8.26 -22.18
C ALA A 175 2.86 -7.06 -21.30
N VAL A 176 1.76 -6.38 -21.63
CA VAL A 176 1.20 -5.31 -20.80
C VAL A 176 0.84 -5.82 -19.41
N PHE A 177 0.14 -6.95 -19.31
CA PHE A 177 -0.26 -7.55 -18.03
C PHE A 177 0.94 -7.91 -17.16
N LEU A 178 1.98 -8.53 -17.72
CA LEU A 178 3.20 -8.87 -16.98
C LEU A 178 3.95 -7.63 -16.51
N THR A 179 4.06 -6.61 -17.36
CA THR A 179 4.74 -5.35 -17.03
C THR A 179 4.03 -4.62 -15.89
N VAL A 180 2.70 -4.48 -15.99
CA VAL A 180 1.88 -3.87 -14.93
C VAL A 180 1.97 -4.67 -13.64
N SER A 181 1.89 -6.00 -13.70
CA SER A 181 2.00 -6.88 -12.53
C SER A 181 3.36 -6.75 -11.84
N ALA A 182 4.46 -6.69 -12.63
CA ALA A 182 5.81 -6.49 -12.10
C ALA A 182 5.96 -5.13 -11.42
N LEU A 183 5.41 -4.06 -12.01
CA LEU A 183 5.41 -2.72 -11.40
C LEU A 183 4.62 -2.69 -10.09
N VAL A 184 3.43 -3.29 -10.05
CA VAL A 184 2.61 -3.41 -8.83
C VAL A 184 3.38 -4.15 -7.74
N LEU A 185 3.98 -5.31 -8.05
CA LEU A 185 4.78 -6.06 -7.10
C LEU A 185 5.97 -5.24 -6.57
N GLY A 186 6.64 -4.49 -7.44
CA GLY A 186 7.74 -3.59 -7.06
C GLY A 186 7.27 -2.50 -6.09
N VAL A 187 6.17 -1.81 -6.40
CA VAL A 187 5.60 -0.76 -5.55
C VAL A 187 5.13 -1.31 -4.20
N LEU A 188 4.43 -2.44 -4.19
CA LEU A 188 3.96 -3.09 -2.96
C LEU A 188 5.13 -3.57 -2.10
N SER A 189 6.18 -4.12 -2.70
CA SER A 189 7.39 -4.56 -2.00
C SER A 189 8.13 -3.37 -1.38
N ALA A 190 8.30 -2.27 -2.12
CA ALA A 190 8.90 -1.05 -1.61
C ALA A 190 8.09 -0.45 -0.45
N ALA A 191 6.76 -0.38 -0.61
CA ALA A 191 5.86 0.07 0.45
C ALA A 191 5.96 -0.80 1.71
N MET A 192 6.02 -2.12 1.55
CA MET A 192 6.21 -3.06 2.67
C MET A 192 7.56 -2.83 3.38
N VAL A 193 8.65 -2.67 2.63
CA VAL A 193 9.98 -2.40 3.22
C VAL A 193 9.97 -1.09 4.01
N VAL A 194 9.40 -0.03 3.44
CA VAL A 194 9.26 1.27 4.12
C VAL A 194 8.42 1.13 5.38
N ALA A 195 7.30 0.42 5.32
CA ALA A 195 6.41 0.25 6.46
C ALA A 195 7.07 -0.57 7.60
N VAL A 196 7.82 -1.63 7.28
CA VAL A 196 8.58 -2.40 8.27
C VAL A 196 9.69 -1.55 8.91
N ARG A 197 10.40 -0.73 8.12
CA ARG A 197 11.44 0.17 8.63
C ARG A 197 10.87 1.22 9.59
N LEU A 198 9.77 1.88 9.20
CA LEU A 198 9.07 2.87 10.03
C LEU A 198 8.53 2.26 11.33
N ALA A 199 7.93 1.07 11.23
CA ALA A 199 7.43 0.33 12.39
C ALA A 199 8.54 0.04 13.42
N GLY A 200 9.74 -0.33 12.98
CA GLY A 200 10.88 -0.54 13.87
C GLY A 200 11.49 0.78 14.39
N SER A 201 11.58 1.81 13.55
CA SER A 201 12.23 3.07 13.94
C SER A 201 11.43 3.95 14.89
N VAL A 202 10.10 3.83 14.89
CA VAL A 202 9.20 4.64 15.74
C VAL A 202 8.44 3.78 16.75
N GLY A 203 7.91 2.64 16.32
CA GLY A 203 7.05 1.81 17.16
C GLY A 203 7.77 1.20 18.36
N GLU A 204 8.99 0.69 18.17
CA GLU A 204 9.77 0.08 19.26
C GLU A 204 10.23 1.09 20.32
N PRO A 205 10.84 2.25 19.98
CA PRO A 205 11.21 3.27 20.97
C PRO A 205 10.02 3.80 21.77
N VAL A 206 8.89 4.07 21.09
CA VAL A 206 7.68 4.57 21.77
C VAL A 206 7.11 3.52 22.71
N ALA A 207 7.06 2.25 22.31
CA ALA A 207 6.61 1.17 23.19
C ALA A 207 7.51 1.01 24.42
N ALA A 208 8.84 1.13 24.25
CA ALA A 208 9.79 1.10 25.35
C ALA A 208 9.61 2.27 26.33
N LEU A 209 9.31 3.48 25.82
CA LEU A 209 9.00 4.64 26.65
C LEU A 209 7.72 4.44 27.46
N VAL A 210 6.65 3.95 26.82
CA VAL A 210 5.38 3.69 27.51
C VAL A 210 5.55 2.66 28.63
N ASP A 211 6.30 1.57 28.37
CA ASP A 211 6.62 0.56 29.38
C ASP A 211 7.43 1.14 30.54
N ALA A 212 8.48 1.92 30.24
CA ALA A 212 9.32 2.54 31.26
C ALA A 212 8.56 3.55 32.12
N VAL A 213 7.66 4.35 31.52
CA VAL A 213 6.78 5.26 32.27
C VAL A 213 5.85 4.48 33.21
N GLY A 214 5.28 3.36 32.75
CA GLY A 214 4.44 2.48 33.59
C GLY A 214 5.21 1.94 34.79
N ARG A 215 6.40 1.39 34.57
CA ARG A 215 7.27 0.88 35.65
C ARG A 215 7.71 1.97 36.64
N MET A 216 8.00 3.18 36.15
CA MET A 216 8.33 4.30 37.00
C MET A 216 7.14 4.72 37.87
N ALA A 217 5.92 4.68 37.34
CA ALA A 217 4.69 4.93 38.09
C ALA A 217 4.44 3.87 39.18
N ASP A 218 4.87 2.63 38.95
CA ASP A 218 4.83 1.54 39.93
C ASP A 218 5.96 1.64 40.99
N GLY A 219 6.81 2.67 40.93
CA GLY A 219 7.85 2.96 41.91
C GLY A 219 9.26 2.48 41.54
N ASP A 220 9.44 1.87 40.37
CA ASP A 220 10.77 1.48 39.88
C ASP A 220 11.50 2.69 39.25
N LEU A 221 12.17 3.47 40.10
CA LEU A 221 12.96 4.63 39.67
C LEU A 221 14.32 4.27 39.06
N ALA A 222 14.71 2.98 39.08
CA ALA A 222 15.93 2.52 38.43
C ALA A 222 15.71 2.22 36.94
N VAL A 223 14.45 2.22 36.47
CA VAL A 223 14.13 1.99 35.07
C VAL A 223 14.78 3.04 34.17
N ARG A 224 15.43 2.58 33.09
CA ARG A 224 16.02 3.43 32.06
C ARG A 224 15.60 2.95 30.69
N VAL A 225 15.36 3.89 29.79
CA VAL A 225 15.00 3.60 28.40
C VAL A 225 16.30 3.48 27.60
N PRO A 226 16.50 2.38 26.85
CA PRO A 226 17.69 2.21 26.03
C PRO A 226 17.68 3.18 24.85
N ALA A 227 18.84 3.73 24.50
CA ALA A 227 19.01 4.68 23.39
C ALA A 227 18.87 3.99 22.01
N ARG A 228 17.65 3.64 21.62
CA ARG A 228 17.33 2.90 20.39
C ARG A 228 16.76 3.79 19.29
N ALA A 229 16.24 4.98 19.64
CA ALA A 229 15.74 5.92 18.68
C ALA A 229 16.79 6.30 17.63
N ARG A 230 16.37 6.39 16.36
CA ARG A 230 17.24 6.82 15.25
C ARG A 230 17.11 8.31 14.95
N ASN A 231 15.91 8.85 15.10
CA ASN A 231 15.58 10.27 14.91
C ASN A 231 15.92 11.11 16.15
N GLY A 232 16.21 12.39 15.92
CA GLY A 232 16.69 13.31 16.95
C GLY A 232 15.67 13.57 18.05
N GLU A 233 14.38 13.65 17.70
CA GLU A 233 13.29 13.97 18.62
C GLU A 233 13.04 12.83 19.62
N LEU A 234 12.98 11.58 19.15
CA LEU A 234 12.81 10.43 20.05
C LEU A 234 14.07 10.21 20.89
N LYS A 235 15.28 10.44 20.36
CA LYS A 235 16.52 10.43 21.16
C LYS A 235 16.48 11.46 22.29
N ALA A 236 16.01 12.68 21.98
CA ALA A 236 15.85 13.73 22.98
C ALA A 236 14.84 13.32 24.06
N LEU A 237 13.74 12.64 23.67
CA LEU A 237 12.75 12.15 24.61
C LEU A 237 13.28 11.00 25.49
N GLU A 238 14.01 10.03 24.91
CA GLU A 238 14.70 8.96 25.66
C GLU A 238 15.69 9.54 26.68
N ALA A 239 16.51 10.51 26.27
CA ALA A 239 17.47 11.19 27.14
C ALA A 239 16.76 12.00 28.24
N GLY A 240 15.71 12.74 27.89
CA GLY A 240 14.90 13.51 28.83
C GLY A 240 14.21 12.65 29.88
N PHE A 241 13.67 11.50 29.48
CA PHE A 241 13.08 10.53 30.41
C PHE A 241 14.14 10.01 31.40
N ASN A 242 15.30 9.58 30.90
CA ASN A 242 16.38 9.08 31.76
C ASN A 242 16.90 10.15 32.73
N ALA A 243 17.04 11.40 32.29
CA ALA A 243 17.46 12.52 33.14
C ALA A 243 16.42 12.83 34.23
N MET A 244 15.13 12.79 33.89
CA MET A 244 14.04 12.95 34.85
C MET A 244 14.02 11.80 35.87
N ALA A 245 14.15 10.55 35.42
CA ALA A 245 14.19 9.38 36.30
C ALA A 245 15.37 9.45 37.29
N GLU A 246 16.55 9.92 36.84
CA GLU A 246 17.69 10.17 37.72
C GLU A 246 17.41 11.28 38.74
N ALA A 247 16.86 12.41 38.31
CA ALA A 247 16.53 13.52 39.20
C ALA A 247 15.50 13.14 40.28
N ILE A 248 14.49 12.35 39.92
CA ILE A 248 13.48 11.85 40.87
C ILE A 248 14.13 10.87 41.86
N ALA A 249 14.94 9.92 41.38
CA ALA A 249 15.65 8.98 42.24
C ALA A 249 16.55 9.70 43.25
N GLU A 250 17.29 10.71 42.82
CA GLU A 250 18.19 11.47 43.68
C GLU A 250 17.42 12.32 44.71
N ASN A 251 16.34 12.97 44.31
CA ASN A 251 15.47 13.69 45.24
C ASN A 251 14.88 12.75 46.29
N GLN A 252 14.47 11.54 45.91
CA GLN A 252 13.91 10.57 46.84
C GLN A 252 14.96 10.05 47.83
N ARG A 253 16.21 9.80 47.39
CA ARG A 253 17.34 9.48 48.28
C ARG A 253 17.61 10.62 49.26
N THR A 254 17.64 11.86 48.77
CA THR A 254 17.90 13.05 49.60
C THR A 254 16.78 13.26 50.63
N LEU A 255 15.52 13.12 50.23
CA LEU A 255 14.38 13.22 51.13
C LEU A 255 14.42 12.11 52.20
N GLN A 256 14.72 10.88 51.81
CA GLN A 256 14.83 9.77 52.75
C GLN A 256 15.95 10.02 53.77
N ALA A 257 17.13 10.48 53.33
CA ALA A 257 18.23 10.81 54.22
C ALA A 257 17.86 11.90 55.24
N ARG A 258 17.11 12.93 54.80
CA ARG A 258 16.59 13.98 55.71
C ARG A 258 15.56 13.46 56.70
N VAL A 259 14.68 12.55 56.27
CA VAL A 259 13.70 11.91 57.15
C VAL A 259 14.40 11.07 58.20
N ASP A 260 15.42 10.29 57.81
CA ASP A 260 16.19 9.45 58.72
C ASP A 260 16.96 10.31 59.74
N GLU A 261 17.62 11.39 59.28
CA GLU A 261 18.30 12.34 60.15
C GLU A 261 17.34 13.00 61.15
N ALA A 262 16.18 13.50 60.68
CA ALA A 262 15.17 14.09 61.54
C ALA A 262 14.63 13.07 62.56
N THR A 263 14.46 11.80 62.17
CA THR A 263 14.03 10.73 63.07
C THR A 263 15.06 10.49 64.17
N VAL A 264 16.36 10.48 63.85
CA VAL A 264 17.44 10.35 64.83
C VAL A 264 17.48 11.56 65.77
N GLN A 265 17.34 12.77 65.24
CA GLN A 265 17.32 13.99 66.06
C GLN A 265 16.13 14.01 67.02
N LEU A 266 14.93 13.67 66.55
CA LEU A 266 13.73 13.57 67.39
C LEU A 266 13.89 12.49 68.47
N ALA A 267 14.47 11.33 68.13
CA ALA A 267 14.76 10.28 69.10
C ALA A 267 15.77 10.75 70.16
N TRP A 268 16.77 11.55 69.76
CA TRP A 268 17.73 12.14 70.68
C TRP A 268 17.06 13.15 71.61
N GLN A 269 16.29 14.10 71.07
CA GLN A 269 15.55 15.12 71.84
C GLN A 269 14.52 14.51 72.79
N ALA A 270 13.87 13.40 72.40
CA ALA A 270 12.92 12.70 73.28
C ALA A 270 13.58 12.04 74.49
N ARG A 271 14.91 11.78 74.44
CA ARG A 271 15.67 11.07 75.48
C ARG A 271 16.68 11.95 76.23
N HIS A 272 16.91 13.17 75.78
CA HIS A 272 17.85 14.11 76.39
C HIS A 272 17.15 15.40 76.83
N ASP A 273 17.68 16.03 77.87
CA ASP A 273 17.26 17.35 78.30
C ASP A 273 17.98 18.42 77.46
N PRO A 274 17.25 19.40 76.87
CA PRO A 274 17.84 20.35 75.94
C PRO A 274 18.76 21.39 76.61
N LEU A 275 18.63 21.63 77.92
CA LEU A 275 19.44 22.61 78.63
C LEU A 275 20.81 22.01 79.04
N THR A 276 20.82 20.74 79.43
CA THR A 276 22.00 20.07 80.00
C THR A 276 22.66 19.08 79.05
N GLY A 277 21.97 18.62 78.01
CA GLY A 277 22.43 17.54 77.12
C GLY A 277 22.50 16.16 77.78
N LEU A 278 22.08 16.04 79.05
CA LEU A 278 22.05 14.78 79.78
C LEU A 278 20.80 13.98 79.44
N ALA A 279 20.83 12.67 79.73
CA ALA A 279 19.64 11.82 79.60
C ALA A 279 18.51 12.38 80.48
N ASN A 280 17.33 12.56 79.89
CA ASN A 280 16.18 13.07 80.62
C ASN A 280 15.57 11.99 81.52
N ARG A 281 14.59 12.39 82.33
CA ARG A 281 13.88 11.48 83.25
C ARG A 281 13.32 10.25 82.57
N ARG A 282 12.77 10.39 81.36
CA ARG A 282 12.19 9.28 80.61
C ARG A 282 13.26 8.26 80.19
N ALA A 283 14.41 8.73 79.72
CA ALA A 283 15.55 7.86 79.40
C ALA A 283 16.12 7.17 80.64
N PHE A 284 16.13 7.85 81.79
CA PHE A 284 16.50 7.26 83.08
C PHE A 284 15.54 6.14 83.50
N GLU A 285 14.22 6.37 83.43
CA GLU A 285 13.19 5.39 83.77
C GLU A 285 13.31 4.13 82.89
N GLU A 286 13.47 4.31 81.57
CA GLU A 286 13.71 3.20 80.63
C GLU A 286 14.98 2.39 80.98
N ARG A 287 16.07 3.09 81.34
CA ARG A 287 17.36 2.44 81.64
C ARG A 287 17.32 1.66 82.94
N ILE A 288 16.69 2.19 83.98
CA ILE A 288 16.47 1.48 85.24
C ILE A 288 15.60 0.25 85.01
N GLU A 289 14.52 0.35 84.24
CA GLU A 289 13.65 -0.78 83.99
C GLU A 289 14.41 -1.90 83.24
N GLN A 290 15.21 -1.53 82.24
CA GLN A 290 16.11 -2.47 81.54
C GLN A 290 17.09 -3.14 82.49
N ALA A 291 17.74 -2.38 83.37
CA ALA A 291 18.68 -2.91 84.34
C ALA A 291 17.98 -3.91 85.28
N VAL A 292 16.83 -3.53 85.86
CA VAL A 292 16.05 -4.41 86.75
C VAL A 292 15.63 -5.70 86.05
N ARG A 293 15.21 -5.62 84.78
CA ARG A 293 14.88 -6.81 83.97
C ARG A 293 16.12 -7.67 83.66
N ALA A 294 17.30 -7.08 83.53
CA ALA A 294 18.55 -7.82 83.33
C ALA A 294 19.00 -8.53 84.61
N HIS A 295 18.94 -7.86 85.77
CA HIS A 295 19.20 -8.47 87.08
C HIS A 295 18.27 -9.65 87.36
N ARG A 296 16.96 -9.51 87.08
CA ARG A 296 16.01 -10.62 87.23
C ARG A 296 16.35 -11.86 86.40
N ARG A 297 17.10 -11.69 85.29
CA ARG A 297 17.49 -12.78 84.40
C ARG A 297 18.87 -13.38 84.71
N SER A 298 19.81 -12.57 85.19
CA SER A 298 21.23 -12.94 85.33
C SER A 298 21.72 -13.00 86.79
N GLY A 299 21.01 -12.35 87.72
CA GLY A 299 21.42 -12.21 89.12
C GLY A 299 22.42 -11.08 89.38
N ASP A 300 22.92 -10.39 88.34
CA ASP A 300 23.95 -9.34 88.46
C ASP A 300 23.48 -8.14 89.29
N GLN A 301 24.24 -7.73 90.30
CA GLN A 301 23.87 -6.61 91.17
C GLN A 301 23.87 -5.26 90.43
N ILE A 302 22.89 -4.41 90.76
CA ILE A 302 22.77 -3.05 90.22
C ILE A 302 22.98 -2.05 91.36
N THR A 303 23.77 -1.00 91.12
CA THR A 303 23.95 0.13 92.04
C THR A 303 23.47 1.41 91.38
N LEU A 304 22.65 2.19 92.09
CA LEU A 304 22.19 3.51 91.66
C LEU A 304 22.84 4.57 92.55
N PHE A 305 23.56 5.50 91.93
CA PHE A 305 24.08 6.69 92.60
C PHE A 305 23.12 7.87 92.38
N TYR A 306 22.64 8.47 93.47
CA TYR A 306 21.78 9.65 93.45
C TYR A 306 22.55 10.84 94.01
N ILE A 307 22.56 11.95 93.28
CA ILE A 307 23.27 13.18 93.63
C ILE A 307 22.26 14.31 93.48
N ASP A 308 22.05 15.07 94.55
CA ASP A 308 21.16 16.25 94.58
C ASP A 308 21.99 17.53 94.52
N LEU A 309 21.46 18.58 93.89
CA LEU A 309 22.11 19.89 93.82
C LEU A 309 21.38 20.88 94.73
N ASP A 310 22.03 21.27 95.83
CA ASP A 310 21.51 22.27 96.76
C ASP A 310 21.38 23.65 96.09
N HIS A 311 20.37 24.42 96.48
CA HIS A 311 20.12 25.80 96.03
C HIS A 311 19.83 26.02 94.52
N PHE A 312 19.50 24.97 93.76
CA PHE A 312 19.25 25.06 92.30
C PHE A 312 18.20 26.12 91.88
N LYS A 313 17.21 26.41 92.73
CA LYS A 313 16.15 27.42 92.47
C LYS A 313 16.66 28.86 92.27
N ALA A 314 17.88 29.20 92.69
CA ALA A 314 18.42 30.56 92.57
C ALA A 314 19.10 30.83 91.21
N VAL A 315 19.34 29.79 90.40
CA VAL A 315 20.13 29.84 89.16
C VAL A 315 19.27 29.67 87.89
N ASN A 316 18.06 29.13 88.04
CA ASN A 316 17.12 28.83 86.94
C ASN A 316 15.99 29.87 86.89
#